data_AF-A0A3L7Y9X8-F1
#
_entry.id   AF-A0A3L7Y9X8-F1
#
_cell.length_a   1.000
_cell.length_b   1.000
_cell.length_c   1.000
_cell.angle_alpha   90.00
_cell.angle_beta   90.00
_cell.angle_gamma   90.00
#
_symmetry.space_group_name_H-M   'P 1'
#
loop_
_entity.id
_entity.type
_entity.pdbx_description
1 polymer ?
#
loop_
_entity_poly.entity_id
_entity_poly.type
_entity_poly.pdbx_seq_one_letter_code
_entity_poly.pdbx_strand_id
1 'polypeptide(L)'
;VSRDHSGTDIEGVPAVSFAPPRFAIEAARRGGVIFLDELTTAPPAVQAALLRAVLDLAFGDLELDPARVTVIAAANPQSEAAGGWDLAAPLANRFVHHTYAVNPTAWVDAFPTYWGAPPELGFAGQTVDAAAWQRARLQIAAYIRSNPASLFALPKAASRQGQAWPSPRSWDFASRLLARVSVLGGEPASGLSLLAGCVGEGPAAGFLAWLAAADLPDPEVLLADPDAYVHSNRGDISWAVLTAVAQAVIDRPTAPRWRAAWKVLGSAARAGGTDVATPAMQSLVAIRSAKLPLPKDFEAFFPIFEAVGIIASVGSNGKPTTGLPS
;
A
#
# COMPACT_ATOMS: atom_id res chain seq x y z
N VAL A 1 34.05 18.51 -23.70
CA VAL A 1 35.30 19.24 -24.04
C VAL A 1 36.27 18.21 -24.60
N SER A 2 36.68 18.43 -25.85
CA SER A 2 37.50 17.65 -26.80
C SER A 2 37.79 16.16 -26.53
N ARG A 3 37.04 15.28 -27.21
CA ARG A 3 37.62 14.09 -27.86
C ARG A 3 37.30 14.22 -29.34
N ASP A 4 38.30 14.04 -30.20
CA ASP A 4 38.04 13.83 -31.62
C ASP A 4 37.31 12.48 -31.80
N HIS A 5 36.75 12.22 -32.98
CA HIS A 5 36.14 10.93 -33.28
C HIS A 5 37.20 9.81 -33.46
N SER A 6 38.49 10.08 -33.20
CA SER A 6 39.64 9.16 -33.37
C SER A 6 40.26 8.68 -32.05
N GLY A 7 39.81 9.17 -30.89
CA GLY A 7 40.20 8.66 -29.57
C GLY A 7 41.63 8.97 -29.14
N THR A 8 42.31 9.91 -29.79
CA THR A 8 43.69 10.31 -29.44
C THR A 8 43.70 11.40 -28.39
N ASP A 9 44.28 11.12 -27.22
CA ASP A 9 44.55 12.13 -26.19
C ASP A 9 45.56 13.15 -26.73
N ILE A 10 45.21 14.43 -26.63
CA ILE A 10 46.08 15.54 -27.04
C ILE A 10 47.09 15.75 -25.91
N GLU A 11 48.30 15.20 -26.06
CA GLU A 11 49.38 15.36 -25.08
C GLU A 11 49.64 16.84 -24.74
N GLY A 12 49.73 17.17 -23.46
CA GLY A 12 50.12 18.49 -22.96
C GLY A 12 49.00 19.50 -22.70
N VAL A 13 47.73 19.17 -22.98
CA VAL A 13 46.59 20.03 -22.65
C VAL A 13 45.97 19.60 -21.32
N PRO A 14 45.77 20.50 -20.34
CA PRO A 14 45.02 20.18 -19.13
C PRO A 14 43.60 19.71 -19.50
N ALA A 15 43.32 18.43 -19.25
CA ALA A 15 42.04 17.81 -19.53
C ALA A 15 41.34 17.39 -18.23
N VAL A 16 40.01 17.33 -18.27
CA VAL A 16 39.18 16.77 -17.20
C VAL A 16 38.48 15.53 -17.72
N SER A 17 38.55 14.42 -16.97
CA SER A 17 37.81 13.21 -17.29
C SER A 17 36.40 13.31 -16.74
N PHE A 18 35.41 12.87 -17.52
CA PHE A 18 34.03 12.82 -17.05
C PHE A 18 33.90 11.68 -16.04
N ALA A 19 33.79 12.02 -14.75
CA ALA A 19 33.62 11.04 -13.70
C ALA A 19 32.20 10.45 -13.77
N PRO A 20 32.04 9.11 -13.79
CA PRO A 20 30.72 8.49 -13.72
C PRO A 20 29.99 8.88 -12.42
N PRO A 21 28.65 8.97 -12.46
CA PRO A 21 27.89 9.27 -11.26
C PRO A 21 28.04 8.14 -10.23
N ARG A 22 27.99 8.50 -8.94
CA ARG A 22 28.20 7.56 -7.83
C ARG A 22 27.28 6.34 -7.90
N PHE A 23 26.03 6.49 -8.32
CA PHE A 23 25.10 5.37 -8.44
C PHE A 23 25.57 4.33 -9.49
N ALA A 24 26.18 4.77 -10.60
CA ALA A 24 26.68 3.87 -11.63
C ALA A 24 27.92 3.12 -11.14
N ILE A 25 28.79 3.79 -10.38
CA ILE A 25 29.95 3.14 -9.73
C ILE A 25 29.49 2.04 -8.75
N GLU A 26 28.48 2.32 -7.93
CA GLU A 26 27.93 1.30 -7.02
C GLU A 26 27.25 0.16 -7.77
N ALA A 27 26.50 0.44 -8.84
CA ALA A 27 25.89 -0.57 -9.71
C ALA A 27 26.94 -1.45 -10.40
N ALA A 28 28.06 -0.89 -10.87
CA ALA A 28 29.16 -1.67 -11.45
C ALA A 28 29.75 -2.67 -10.43
N ARG A 29 29.90 -2.24 -9.17
CA ARG A 29 30.45 -3.08 -8.10
C ARG A 29 29.48 -4.16 -7.66
N ARG A 30 28.22 -3.82 -7.42
CA ARG A 30 27.26 -4.69 -6.72
C ARG A 30 26.23 -5.34 -7.64
N GLY A 31 26.03 -4.81 -8.84
CA GLY A 31 24.81 -5.05 -9.62
C GLY A 31 23.62 -4.30 -9.02
N GLY A 32 22.45 -4.42 -9.64
CA GLY A 32 21.19 -3.91 -9.10
C GLY A 32 20.30 -3.20 -10.12
N VAL A 33 19.39 -2.37 -9.60
CA VAL A 33 18.45 -1.59 -10.41
C VAL A 33 18.85 -0.11 -10.36
N ILE A 34 19.00 0.50 -11.53
CA ILE A 34 19.06 1.96 -11.67
C ILE A 34 17.63 2.44 -11.91
N PHE A 35 17.10 3.19 -10.95
CA PHE A 35 15.75 3.75 -11.05
C PHE A 35 15.80 5.23 -11.46
N LEU A 36 15.21 5.54 -12.62
CA LEU A 36 15.09 6.90 -13.16
C LEU A 36 13.68 7.42 -12.89
N ASP A 37 13.52 8.24 -11.85
CA ASP A 37 12.23 8.83 -11.51
C ASP A 37 11.95 10.10 -12.32
N GLU A 38 10.66 10.41 -12.52
CA GLU A 38 10.17 11.58 -13.23
C GLU A 38 10.80 11.83 -14.61
N LEU A 39 11.02 10.79 -15.42
CA LEU A 39 11.77 10.89 -16.68
C LEU A 39 11.22 11.95 -17.65
N THR A 40 9.90 12.19 -17.63
CA THR A 40 9.22 13.20 -18.45
C THR A 40 9.41 14.64 -17.96
N THR A 41 9.93 14.89 -16.75
CA THR A 41 10.26 16.28 -16.32
C THR A 41 11.60 16.76 -16.87
N ALA A 42 12.43 15.83 -17.39
CA ALA A 42 13.72 16.16 -17.99
C ALA A 42 13.54 16.83 -19.37
N PRO A 43 14.23 17.97 -19.63
CA PRO A 43 14.24 18.60 -20.95
C PRO A 43 14.79 17.66 -22.04
N PRO A 44 14.40 17.85 -23.33
CA PRO A 44 14.81 16.97 -24.41
C PRO A 44 16.34 16.76 -24.54
N ALA A 45 17.14 17.79 -24.24
CA ALA A 45 18.60 17.69 -24.25
C ALA A 45 19.14 16.71 -23.18
N VAL A 46 18.50 16.66 -22.00
CA VAL A 46 18.83 15.72 -20.93
C VAL A 46 18.36 14.31 -21.31
N GLN A 47 17.16 14.18 -21.89
CA GLN A 47 16.68 12.90 -22.40
C GLN A 47 17.60 12.32 -23.50
N ALA A 48 18.16 13.15 -24.37
CA ALA A 48 19.10 12.72 -25.39
C ALA A 48 20.39 12.14 -24.79
N ALA A 49 20.89 12.71 -23.69
CA ALA A 49 22.05 12.18 -22.97
C ALA A 49 21.79 10.81 -22.34
N LEU A 50 20.52 10.48 -22.04
CA LEU A 50 20.14 9.19 -21.46
C LEU A 50 20.12 8.05 -22.48
N LEU A 51 20.07 8.31 -23.79
CA LEU A 51 19.92 7.28 -24.82
C LEU A 51 20.98 6.16 -24.74
N ARG A 52 22.25 6.55 -24.50
CA ARG A 52 23.36 5.62 -24.29
C ARG A 52 23.31 4.98 -22.90
N ALA A 53 22.90 5.73 -21.88
CA ALA A 53 22.81 5.23 -20.51
C ALA A 53 21.74 4.13 -20.34
N VAL A 54 20.62 4.19 -21.07
CA VAL A 54 19.56 3.18 -20.97
C VAL A 54 19.77 1.99 -21.90
N LEU A 55 20.29 2.20 -23.11
CA LEU A 55 20.48 1.10 -24.08
C LEU A 55 21.81 0.36 -23.85
N ASP A 56 22.91 1.11 -23.75
CA ASP A 56 24.25 0.56 -23.67
C ASP A 56 24.72 0.40 -22.21
N LEU A 57 23.88 0.79 -21.23
CA LEU A 57 24.19 0.84 -19.81
C LEU A 57 25.52 1.56 -19.50
N ALA A 58 25.80 2.63 -20.25
CA ALA A 58 27.06 3.34 -20.19
C ALA A 58 26.91 4.77 -19.67
N PHE A 59 27.68 5.13 -18.65
CA PHE A 59 27.69 6.44 -18.00
C PHE A 59 29.09 7.06 -18.08
N GLY A 60 29.29 7.96 -19.05
CA GLY A 60 30.64 8.37 -19.43
C GLY A 60 31.41 7.18 -19.99
N ASP A 61 32.64 6.97 -19.51
CA ASP A 61 33.48 5.83 -19.92
C ASP A 61 33.21 4.56 -19.11
N LEU A 62 32.28 4.58 -18.15
CA LEU A 62 31.90 3.41 -17.36
C LEU A 62 30.76 2.65 -18.03
N GLU A 63 31.04 1.44 -18.49
CA GLU A 63 30.04 0.49 -18.98
C GLU A 63 29.62 -0.47 -17.85
N LEU A 64 28.32 -0.74 -17.73
CA LEU A 64 27.78 -1.65 -16.73
C LEU A 64 27.42 -2.98 -17.39
N ASP A 65 27.62 -4.07 -16.64
CA ASP A 65 27.29 -5.42 -17.10
C ASP A 65 25.76 -5.62 -17.14
N PRO A 66 25.16 -5.85 -18.33
CA PRO A 66 23.71 -6.05 -18.47
C PRO A 66 23.22 -7.35 -17.81
N ALA A 67 24.10 -8.30 -17.50
CA ALA A 67 23.72 -9.49 -16.72
C ALA A 67 23.53 -9.17 -15.22
N ARG A 68 23.97 -7.99 -14.77
CA ARG A 68 23.96 -7.59 -13.35
C ARG A 68 23.18 -6.32 -13.08
N VAL A 69 22.93 -5.50 -14.09
CA VAL A 69 22.27 -4.20 -13.95
C VAL A 69 21.07 -4.09 -14.89
N THR A 70 19.95 -3.63 -14.33
CA THR A 70 18.74 -3.28 -15.09
C THR A 70 18.38 -1.82 -14.84
N VAL A 71 17.84 -1.14 -15.85
CA VAL A 71 17.27 0.20 -15.69
C VAL A 71 15.74 0.11 -15.64
N ILE A 72 15.14 0.77 -14.66
CA ILE A 72 13.70 0.98 -14.55
C ILE A 72 13.46 2.49 -14.53
N ALA A 73 12.44 2.96 -15.25
CA ALA A 73 12.08 4.37 -15.24
C ALA A 73 10.60 4.55 -14.85
N ALA A 74 10.32 5.65 -14.16
CA ALA A 74 8.97 6.12 -13.91
C ALA A 74 8.76 7.47 -14.61
N ALA A 75 7.58 7.63 -15.20
CA ALA A 75 7.19 8.84 -15.90
C ALA A 75 5.70 9.07 -15.71
N ASN A 76 5.31 10.32 -15.48
CA ASN A 76 3.91 10.70 -15.48
C ASN A 76 3.51 11.13 -16.89
N PRO A 77 2.26 10.84 -17.33
CA PRO A 77 1.72 11.38 -18.57
C PRO A 77 1.80 12.91 -18.59
N GLN A 78 1.96 13.50 -19.78
CA GLN A 78 2.07 14.97 -19.92
C GLN A 78 0.87 15.72 -19.30
N SER A 79 -0.33 15.15 -19.38
CA SER A 79 -1.54 15.71 -18.78
C SER A 79 -1.48 15.82 -17.25
N GLU A 80 -0.58 15.09 -16.60
CA GLU A 80 -0.42 15.01 -15.14
C GLU A 80 0.93 15.56 -14.66
N ALA A 81 1.94 15.61 -15.54
CA ALA A 81 3.25 16.19 -15.24
C ALA A 81 3.20 17.71 -15.33
N ALA A 82 3.33 18.41 -14.20
CA ALA A 82 3.47 19.86 -14.19
C ALA A 82 4.75 20.29 -14.93
N GLY A 83 4.60 20.76 -16.17
CA GLY A 83 5.74 21.16 -17.01
C GLY A 83 6.52 20.00 -17.63
N GLY A 84 5.92 18.81 -17.74
CA GLY A 84 6.55 17.65 -18.37
C GLY A 84 6.65 17.74 -19.89
N TRP A 85 7.71 17.14 -20.42
CA TRP A 85 7.94 16.85 -21.83
C TRP A 85 7.45 15.44 -22.15
N ASP A 86 6.99 15.22 -23.39
CA ASP A 86 6.79 13.87 -23.87
C ASP A 86 8.11 13.10 -23.87
N LEU A 87 8.01 11.80 -23.66
CA LEU A 87 9.16 10.92 -23.84
C LEU A 87 9.56 10.92 -25.31
N ALA A 88 10.76 11.38 -25.63
CA ALA A 88 11.22 11.42 -27.01
C ALA A 88 11.18 10.02 -27.64
N ALA A 89 10.67 9.89 -28.87
CA ALA A 89 10.48 8.59 -29.53
C ALA A 89 11.72 7.67 -29.52
N PRO A 90 12.97 8.16 -29.69
CA PRO A 90 14.16 7.32 -29.58
C PRO A 90 14.36 6.75 -28.16
N LEU A 91 14.03 7.51 -27.12
CA LEU A 91 14.13 7.05 -25.74
C LEU A 91 12.99 6.08 -25.41
N ALA A 92 11.76 6.36 -25.90
CA ALA A 92 10.61 5.50 -25.74
C ALA A 92 10.85 4.08 -26.29
N ASN A 93 11.49 3.94 -27.45
CA ASN A 93 11.79 2.65 -28.07
C ASN A 93 12.97 1.88 -27.43
N ARG A 94 13.47 2.34 -26.27
CA ARG A 94 14.48 1.64 -25.46
C ARG A 94 13.91 1.06 -24.16
N PHE A 95 12.61 1.23 -23.92
CA PHE A 95 11.92 0.71 -22.74
C PHE A 95 10.77 -0.22 -23.12
N VAL A 96 10.50 -1.19 -22.24
CA VAL A 96 9.19 -1.85 -22.16
C VAL A 96 8.26 -0.96 -21.37
N HIS A 97 7.10 -0.62 -21.93
CA HIS A 97 6.14 0.29 -21.30
C HIS A 97 5.10 -0.48 -20.49
N HIS A 98 4.90 -0.08 -19.24
CA HIS A 98 3.86 -0.60 -18.37
C HIS A 98 3.06 0.57 -17.77
N THR A 99 1.77 0.64 -18.08
CA THR A 99 0.87 1.65 -17.52
C THR A 99 0.45 1.23 -16.11
N TYR A 100 0.92 1.95 -15.10
CA TYR A 100 0.52 1.73 -13.72
C TYR A 100 -0.75 2.54 -13.40
N ALA A 101 -1.80 1.86 -12.94
CA ALA A 101 -3.01 2.49 -12.43
C ALA A 101 -3.17 2.17 -10.95
N VAL A 102 -3.53 3.19 -10.15
CA VAL A 102 -3.87 2.99 -8.74
C VAL A 102 -5.12 2.12 -8.66
N ASN A 103 -5.02 0.96 -8.01
CA ASN A 103 -6.15 0.06 -7.76
C ASN A 103 -6.63 0.27 -6.31
N PRO A 104 -7.83 0.85 -6.09
CA PRO A 104 -8.33 1.10 -4.75
C PRO A 104 -8.54 -0.16 -3.92
N THR A 105 -8.99 -1.27 -4.52
CA THR A 105 -9.17 -2.55 -3.81
C THR A 105 -7.84 -3.06 -3.28
N ALA A 106 -6.83 -3.16 -4.14
CA ALA A 106 -5.50 -3.64 -3.74
C ALA A 106 -4.86 -2.72 -2.68
N TRP A 107 -5.10 -1.41 -2.79
CA TRP A 107 -4.63 -0.45 -1.79
C TRP A 107 -5.34 -0.64 -0.45
N VAL A 108 -6.66 -0.79 -0.44
CA VAL A 108 -7.46 -1.01 0.79
C VAL A 108 -7.05 -2.29 1.50
N ASP A 109 -6.74 -3.35 0.77
CA ASP A 109 -6.35 -4.64 1.36
C ASP A 109 -4.96 -4.57 2.02
N ALA A 110 -4.02 -3.80 1.46
CA ALA A 110 -2.65 -3.69 1.97
C ALA A 110 -2.42 -2.50 2.92
N PHE A 111 -3.21 -1.43 2.81
CA PHE A 111 -2.99 -0.21 3.57
C PHE A 111 -3.04 -0.42 5.09
N PRO A 112 -3.97 -1.20 5.69
CA PRO A 112 -4.02 -1.38 7.14
C PRO A 112 -2.66 -1.79 7.74
N THR A 113 -1.99 -2.81 7.18
CA THR A 113 -0.81 -3.46 7.78
C THR A 113 0.54 -2.78 7.48
N TYR A 114 0.55 -1.73 6.64
CA TYR A 114 1.75 -1.03 6.15
C TYR A 114 2.65 -1.90 5.25
N TRP A 115 3.29 -1.25 4.26
CA TRP A 115 4.23 -1.93 3.38
C TRP A 115 5.62 -1.96 4.01
N GLY A 116 6.14 -3.16 4.27
CA GLY A 116 7.46 -3.32 4.89
C GLY A 116 7.45 -3.00 6.39
N ALA A 117 8.51 -2.37 6.89
CA ALA A 117 8.63 -2.03 8.30
C ALA A 117 7.86 -0.75 8.63
N PRO A 118 6.87 -0.77 9.54
CA PRO A 118 6.14 0.43 9.94
C PRO A 118 7.09 1.44 10.61
N PRO A 119 6.97 2.74 10.29
CA PRO A 119 7.74 3.79 10.95
C PRO A 119 7.34 3.91 12.43
N GLU A 120 8.34 4.19 13.26
CA GLU A 120 8.08 4.73 14.60
C GLU A 120 7.56 6.16 14.47
N LEU A 121 6.35 6.39 15.00
CA LEU A 121 5.72 7.71 14.96
C LEU A 121 5.98 8.43 16.27
N GLY A 122 6.46 9.68 16.18
CA GLY A 122 6.58 10.57 17.32
C GLY A 122 6.30 12.02 16.92
N PHE A 123 5.66 12.77 17.82
CA PHE A 123 5.37 14.19 17.63
C PHE A 123 5.82 14.96 18.87
N ALA A 124 6.70 15.94 18.68
CA ALA A 124 7.25 16.75 19.78
C ALA A 124 7.79 15.91 20.96
N GLY A 125 8.49 14.81 20.66
CA GLY A 125 9.07 13.91 21.66
C GLY A 125 8.10 12.90 22.30
N GLN A 126 6.82 12.88 21.89
CA GLN A 126 5.85 11.89 22.34
C GLN A 126 5.64 10.82 21.27
N THR A 127 5.89 9.56 21.62
CA THR A 127 5.60 8.40 20.77
C THR A 127 4.10 8.25 20.57
N VAL A 128 3.69 7.95 19.34
CA VAL A 128 2.32 7.54 19.01
C VAL A 128 2.26 6.02 19.06
N ASP A 129 1.29 5.52 19.81
CA ASP A 129 1.02 4.09 19.91
C ASP A 129 0.78 3.47 18.53
N ALA A 130 1.47 2.37 18.25
CA ALA A 130 1.35 1.65 16.99
C ALA A 130 -0.09 1.17 16.75
N ALA A 131 -0.80 0.76 17.82
CA ALA A 131 -2.20 0.34 17.68
C ALA A 131 -3.12 1.53 17.35
N ALA A 132 -2.88 2.72 17.91
CA ALA A 132 -3.60 3.93 17.53
C ALA A 132 -3.42 4.28 16.04
N TRP A 133 -2.19 4.15 15.52
CA TRP A 133 -1.95 4.40 14.10
C TRP A 133 -2.57 3.33 13.20
N GLN A 134 -2.45 2.05 13.56
CA GLN A 134 -3.10 0.94 12.85
C GLN A 134 -4.63 1.14 12.78
N ARG A 135 -5.28 1.57 13.88
CA ARG A 135 -6.71 1.92 13.88
C ARG A 135 -7.03 3.03 12.89
N ALA A 136 -6.25 4.11 12.88
CA ALA A 136 -6.43 5.22 11.94
C ALA A 136 -6.28 4.77 10.46
N ARG A 137 -5.31 3.90 10.18
CA ARG A 137 -5.12 3.33 8.84
C ARG A 137 -6.31 2.48 8.40
N LEU A 138 -6.80 1.62 9.28
CA LEU A 138 -7.95 0.77 8.99
C LEU A 138 -9.24 1.57 8.77
N GLN A 139 -9.47 2.63 9.56
CA GLN A 139 -10.60 3.54 9.37
C GLN A 139 -10.57 4.20 7.98
N ILE A 140 -9.39 4.67 7.56
CA ILE A 140 -9.21 5.24 6.22
C ILE A 140 -9.41 4.18 5.13
N ALA A 141 -8.85 2.97 5.29
CA ALA A 141 -9.05 1.88 4.33
C ALA A 141 -10.53 1.54 4.15
N ALA A 142 -11.28 1.47 5.26
CA ALA A 142 -12.72 1.19 5.24
C ALA A 142 -13.51 2.30 4.54
N TYR A 143 -13.17 3.57 4.76
CA TYR A 143 -13.77 4.68 4.02
C TYR A 143 -13.48 4.60 2.52
N ILE A 144 -12.22 4.34 2.13
CA ILE A 144 -11.85 4.20 0.71
C ILE A 144 -12.54 2.99 0.06
N ARG A 145 -12.79 1.92 0.82
CA ARG A 145 -13.56 0.76 0.34
C ARG A 145 -14.97 1.16 -0.12
N SER A 146 -15.66 2.01 0.64
CA SER A 146 -16.99 2.53 0.27
C SER A 146 -16.92 3.72 -0.70
N ASN A 147 -15.79 4.41 -0.78
CA ASN A 147 -15.59 5.61 -1.58
C ASN A 147 -14.29 5.55 -2.40
N PRO A 148 -14.18 4.61 -3.36
CA PRO A 148 -12.91 4.34 -4.07
C PRO A 148 -12.38 5.55 -4.86
N ALA A 149 -13.28 6.41 -5.36
CA ALA A 149 -12.91 7.65 -6.04
C ALA A 149 -12.19 8.66 -5.11
N SER A 150 -12.32 8.52 -3.79
CA SER A 150 -11.62 9.37 -2.82
C SER A 150 -10.15 8.97 -2.61
N LEU A 151 -9.67 7.83 -3.16
CA LEU A 151 -8.27 7.43 -2.97
C LEU A 151 -7.30 8.33 -3.74
N PHE A 152 -7.63 8.62 -5.00
CA PHE A 152 -6.79 9.40 -5.89
C PHE A 152 -7.68 10.29 -6.75
N ALA A 153 -7.64 11.61 -6.49
CA ALA A 153 -8.41 12.60 -7.24
C ALA A 153 -7.56 13.85 -7.50
N LEU A 154 -6.64 13.75 -8.46
CA LEU A 154 -5.83 14.87 -8.93
C LEU A 154 -6.75 15.98 -9.50
N PRO A 155 -6.70 17.22 -8.98
CA PRO A 155 -7.49 18.31 -9.52
C PRO A 155 -7.11 18.64 -10.96
N LYS A 156 -8.09 18.96 -11.82
CA LYS A 156 -7.82 19.39 -13.21
C LYS A 156 -7.26 20.80 -13.32
N ALA A 157 -7.53 21.67 -12.35
CA ALA A 157 -7.10 23.07 -12.39
C ALA A 157 -5.72 23.21 -11.73
N ALA A 158 -4.74 23.75 -12.45
CA ALA A 158 -3.36 23.90 -11.96
C ALA A 158 -3.26 24.66 -10.62
N SER A 159 -4.11 25.67 -10.41
CA SER A 159 -4.17 26.41 -9.13
C SER A 159 -4.58 25.56 -7.93
N ARG A 160 -5.30 24.46 -8.15
CA ARG A 160 -5.70 23.49 -7.11
C ARG A 160 -4.72 22.32 -6.98
N GLN A 161 -3.94 22.02 -8.02
CA GLN A 161 -2.91 20.96 -7.96
C GLN A 161 -1.79 21.31 -6.97
N GLY A 162 -1.51 22.60 -6.77
CA GLY A 162 -0.57 23.09 -5.76
C GLY A 162 -1.12 23.13 -4.32
N GLN A 163 -2.35 22.65 -4.09
CA GLN A 163 -2.99 22.60 -2.78
C GLN A 163 -3.09 21.15 -2.28
N ALA A 164 -3.75 20.93 -1.14
CA ALA A 164 -4.05 19.59 -0.63
C ALA A 164 -5.14 18.90 -1.47
N TRP A 165 -4.90 17.63 -1.82
CA TRP A 165 -5.84 16.79 -2.58
C TRP A 165 -5.57 15.30 -2.27
N PRO A 166 -6.54 14.40 -2.52
CA PRO A 166 -6.43 13.02 -2.07
C PRO A 166 -5.56 12.20 -3.02
N SER A 167 -4.58 11.52 -2.45
CA SER A 167 -3.67 10.56 -3.07
C SER A 167 -3.34 9.47 -2.05
N PRO A 168 -2.86 8.28 -2.47
CA PRO A 168 -2.36 7.26 -1.54
C PRO A 168 -1.37 7.80 -0.50
N ARG A 169 -0.51 8.74 -0.90
CA ARG A 169 0.48 9.38 -0.03
C ARG A 169 -0.17 10.33 0.99
N SER A 170 -1.10 11.17 0.55
CA SER A 170 -1.77 12.10 1.48
C SER A 170 -2.72 11.39 2.45
N TRP A 171 -3.29 10.24 2.08
CA TRP A 171 -4.01 9.38 3.02
C TRP A 171 -3.08 8.73 4.06
N ASP A 172 -1.85 8.35 3.70
CA ASP A 172 -0.84 7.92 4.69
C ASP A 172 -0.55 9.03 5.70
N PHE A 173 -0.36 10.27 5.24
CA PHE A 173 -0.15 11.42 6.12
C PHE A 173 -1.36 11.70 7.02
N ALA A 174 -2.57 11.66 6.46
CA ALA A 174 -3.81 11.79 7.20
C ALA A 174 -3.94 10.75 8.31
N SER A 175 -3.54 9.49 8.05
CA SER A 175 -3.58 8.42 9.07
C SER A 175 -2.68 8.72 10.28
N ARG A 176 -1.51 9.35 10.06
CA ARG A 176 -0.58 9.73 11.12
C ARG A 176 -1.15 10.86 11.98
N LEU A 177 -1.78 11.85 11.35
CA LEU A 177 -2.41 12.97 12.04
C LEU A 177 -3.66 12.53 12.82
N LEU A 178 -4.47 11.65 12.24
CA LEU A 178 -5.62 11.06 12.93
C LEU A 178 -5.20 10.27 14.18
N ALA A 179 -4.12 9.48 14.07
CA ALA A 179 -3.56 8.76 15.21
C ALA A 179 -3.10 9.74 16.31
N ARG A 180 -2.48 10.86 15.94
CA ARG A 180 -2.08 11.91 16.89
C ARG A 180 -3.27 12.53 17.60
N VAL A 181 -4.35 12.84 16.89
CA VAL A 181 -5.59 13.36 17.48
C VAL A 181 -6.12 12.39 18.55
N SER A 182 -6.17 11.10 18.23
CA SER A 182 -6.61 10.06 19.17
C SER A 182 -5.73 9.98 20.43
N VAL A 183 -4.39 10.02 20.27
CA VAL A 183 -3.45 9.99 21.41
C VAL A 183 -3.60 11.21 22.32
N LEU A 184 -4.01 12.35 21.78
CA LEU A 184 -4.30 13.56 22.57
C LEU A 184 -5.68 13.53 23.25
N GLY A 185 -6.43 12.43 23.12
CA GLY A 185 -7.80 12.31 23.64
C GLY A 185 -8.82 13.14 22.86
N GLY A 186 -8.46 13.58 21.64
CA GLY A 186 -9.37 14.32 20.77
C GLY A 186 -10.27 13.37 19.98
N GLU A 187 -11.51 13.78 19.79
CA GLU A 187 -12.43 13.12 18.86
C GLU A 187 -11.94 13.29 17.40
N PRO A 188 -12.19 12.33 16.49
CA PRO A 188 -11.76 12.43 15.10
C PRO A 188 -12.15 13.76 14.42
N ALA A 189 -13.33 14.29 14.74
CA ALA A 189 -13.83 15.56 14.20
C ALA A 189 -12.93 16.76 14.52
N SER A 190 -12.22 16.75 15.65
CA SER A 190 -11.25 17.79 16.01
C SER A 190 -10.04 17.84 15.07
N GLY A 191 -9.79 16.75 14.33
CA GLY A 191 -8.74 16.65 13.33
C GLY A 191 -9.09 17.21 11.95
N LEU A 192 -10.28 17.78 11.73
CA LEU A 192 -10.74 18.20 10.39
C LEU A 192 -9.71 19.07 9.64
N SER A 193 -9.15 20.09 10.29
CA SER A 193 -8.17 20.98 9.64
C SER A 193 -6.88 20.25 9.25
N LEU A 194 -6.42 19.31 10.08
CA LEU A 194 -5.24 18.48 9.82
C LEU A 194 -5.47 17.53 8.63
N LEU A 195 -6.64 16.89 8.60
CA LEU A 195 -7.03 15.98 7.53
C LEU A 195 -7.25 16.74 6.22
N ALA A 196 -7.94 17.89 6.26
CA ALA A 196 -8.14 18.75 5.11
C ALA A 196 -6.81 19.27 4.55
N GLY A 197 -5.83 19.57 5.41
CA GLY A 197 -4.47 19.93 5.01
C GLY A 197 -3.71 18.81 4.29
N CYS A 198 -4.17 17.55 4.40
CA CYS A 198 -3.59 16.41 3.68
C CYS A 198 -4.37 16.11 2.39
N VAL A 199 -5.68 15.88 2.50
CA VAL A 199 -6.50 15.31 1.41
C VAL A 199 -7.47 16.31 0.78
N GLY A 200 -7.50 17.55 1.27
CA GLY A 200 -8.47 18.58 0.89
C GLY A 200 -9.76 18.52 1.72
N GLU A 201 -10.50 19.65 1.76
CA GLU A 201 -11.68 19.82 2.61
C GLU A 201 -12.79 18.80 2.34
N GLY A 202 -13.12 18.58 1.06
CA GLY A 202 -14.20 17.66 0.67
C GLY A 202 -13.94 16.21 1.11
N PRO A 203 -12.81 15.59 0.72
CA PRO A 203 -12.47 14.24 1.17
C PRO A 203 -12.34 14.11 2.68
N ALA A 204 -11.79 15.11 3.38
CA ALA A 204 -11.67 15.10 4.83
C ALA A 204 -13.05 15.13 5.53
N ALA A 205 -13.94 16.02 5.10
CA ALA A 205 -15.31 16.10 5.62
C ALA A 205 -16.10 14.82 5.33
N GLY A 206 -15.97 14.28 4.11
CA GLY A 206 -16.60 13.02 3.72
C GLY A 206 -16.13 11.83 4.56
N PHE A 207 -14.82 11.73 4.83
CA PHE A 207 -14.26 10.71 5.71
C PHE A 207 -14.79 10.82 7.14
N LEU A 208 -14.77 12.03 7.73
CA LEU A 208 -15.26 12.23 9.10
C LEU A 208 -16.76 11.98 9.25
N ALA A 209 -17.56 12.37 8.25
CA ALA A 209 -18.99 12.07 8.22
C ALA A 209 -19.25 10.56 8.12
N TRP A 210 -18.49 9.86 7.27
CA TRP A 210 -18.56 8.41 7.19
C TRP A 210 -18.17 7.75 8.51
N LEU A 211 -17.08 8.20 9.14
CA LEU A 211 -16.57 7.62 10.39
C LEU A 211 -17.57 7.79 11.53
N ALA A 212 -18.19 8.97 11.66
CA ALA A 212 -19.25 9.22 12.64
C ALA A 212 -20.48 8.32 12.41
N ALA A 213 -20.84 8.06 11.15
CA ALA A 213 -21.95 7.18 10.81
C ALA A 213 -21.62 5.68 10.89
N ALA A 214 -20.34 5.31 10.84
CA ALA A 214 -19.89 3.92 10.86
C ALA A 214 -19.93 3.31 12.26
N ASP A 215 -19.80 4.14 13.31
CA ASP A 215 -19.85 3.74 14.73
C ASP A 215 -19.08 2.44 15.01
N LEU A 216 -17.81 2.42 14.57
CA LEU A 216 -17.00 1.20 14.57
C LEU A 216 -16.68 0.75 16.00
N PRO A 217 -17.06 -0.47 16.42
CA PRO A 217 -16.73 -0.99 17.74
C PRO A 217 -15.23 -1.19 17.90
N ASP A 218 -14.74 -1.04 19.13
CA ASP A 218 -13.35 -1.40 19.49
C ASP A 218 -13.18 -2.93 19.36
N PRO A 219 -12.19 -3.42 18.58
CA PRO A 219 -11.93 -4.85 18.48
C PRO A 219 -11.64 -5.52 19.83
N GLU A 220 -11.07 -4.80 20.81
CA GLU A 220 -10.83 -5.35 22.15
C GLU A 220 -12.13 -5.62 22.91
N VAL A 221 -13.17 -4.81 22.70
CA VAL A 221 -14.51 -5.04 23.28
C VAL A 221 -15.13 -6.29 22.68
N LEU A 222 -15.05 -6.46 21.36
CA LEU A 222 -15.55 -7.67 20.68
C LEU A 222 -14.73 -8.92 21.00
N LEU A 223 -13.43 -8.78 21.27
CA LEU A 223 -12.62 -9.91 21.70
C LEU A 223 -12.92 -10.32 23.15
N ALA A 224 -13.39 -9.38 23.99
CA ALA A 224 -13.84 -9.67 25.35
C ALA A 224 -15.25 -10.29 25.36
N ASP A 225 -16.15 -9.82 24.49
CA ASP A 225 -17.49 -10.35 24.29
C ASP A 225 -17.78 -10.62 22.80
N PRO A 226 -17.35 -11.77 22.25
CA PRO A 226 -17.54 -12.09 20.84
C PRO A 226 -18.99 -12.35 20.45
N ASP A 227 -19.90 -12.54 21.40
CA ASP A 227 -21.34 -12.67 21.13
C ASP A 227 -22.02 -11.32 20.85
N ALA A 228 -21.38 -10.21 21.24
CA ALA A 228 -21.89 -8.86 20.97
C ALA A 228 -21.73 -8.42 19.50
N TYR A 229 -21.04 -9.19 18.67
CA TYR A 229 -20.89 -8.87 17.25
C TYR A 229 -22.23 -8.95 16.52
N VAL A 230 -22.63 -7.83 15.90
CA VAL A 230 -23.79 -7.76 15.02
C VAL A 230 -23.31 -7.51 13.59
N HIS A 231 -23.69 -8.42 12.68
CA HIS A 231 -23.38 -8.25 11.27
C HIS A 231 -24.12 -7.05 10.69
N SER A 232 -23.40 -6.16 10.01
CA SER A 232 -23.97 -5.00 9.35
C SER A 232 -24.25 -5.30 7.88
N ASN A 233 -25.41 -4.87 7.38
CA ASN A 233 -25.74 -4.86 5.95
C ASN A 233 -24.80 -3.93 5.14
N ARG A 234 -24.04 -3.06 5.82
CA ARG A 234 -22.97 -2.27 5.24
C ARG A 234 -21.67 -3.07 5.25
N GLY A 235 -21.31 -3.63 4.09
CA GLY A 235 -20.14 -4.49 3.93
C GLY A 235 -18.80 -3.82 4.28
N ASP A 236 -18.68 -2.50 4.12
CA ASP A 236 -17.52 -1.71 4.55
C ASP A 236 -17.34 -1.69 6.07
N ILE A 237 -18.45 -1.55 6.82
CA ILE A 237 -18.45 -1.60 8.30
C ILE A 237 -18.07 -3.01 8.76
N SER A 238 -18.77 -4.03 8.25
CA SER A 238 -18.48 -5.42 8.61
C SER A 238 -17.02 -5.80 8.29
N TRP A 239 -16.53 -5.43 7.11
CA TRP A 239 -15.12 -5.64 6.74
C TRP A 239 -14.14 -4.94 7.69
N ALA A 240 -14.41 -3.68 8.05
CA ALA A 240 -13.56 -2.91 8.96
C ALA A 240 -13.47 -3.59 10.34
N VAL A 241 -14.61 -3.98 10.91
CA VAL A 241 -14.69 -4.65 12.21
C VAL A 241 -13.95 -5.99 12.20
N LEU A 242 -14.19 -6.82 11.19
CA LEU A 242 -13.58 -8.15 11.09
C LEU A 242 -12.06 -8.07 10.88
N THR A 243 -11.61 -7.10 10.08
CA THR A 243 -10.18 -6.82 9.88
C THR A 243 -9.53 -6.32 11.17
N ALA A 244 -10.20 -5.44 11.92
CA ALA A 244 -9.72 -4.94 13.21
C ALA A 244 -9.55 -6.07 14.23
N VAL A 245 -10.55 -6.96 14.33
CA VAL A 245 -10.54 -8.12 15.22
C VAL A 245 -9.40 -9.08 14.85
N ALA A 246 -9.24 -9.40 13.56
CA ALA A 246 -8.14 -10.26 13.12
C ALA A 246 -6.77 -9.64 13.44
N GLN A 247 -6.57 -8.35 13.13
CA GLN A 247 -5.30 -7.67 13.40
C GLN A 247 -4.98 -7.62 14.90
N ALA A 248 -5.96 -7.33 15.75
CA ALA A 248 -5.77 -7.32 17.20
C ALA A 248 -5.32 -8.69 17.75
N VAL A 249 -5.72 -9.80 17.11
CA VAL A 249 -5.22 -11.14 17.45
C VAL A 249 -3.83 -11.40 16.87
N ILE A 250 -3.55 -10.96 15.64
CA ILE A 250 -2.24 -11.10 15.01
C ILE A 250 -1.15 -10.41 15.85
N ASP A 251 -1.44 -9.21 16.36
CA ASP A 251 -0.51 -8.44 17.19
C ASP A 251 -0.27 -9.12 18.55
N ARG A 252 -1.28 -9.81 19.10
CA ARG A 252 -1.23 -10.48 20.42
C ARG A 252 -1.87 -11.87 20.35
N PRO A 253 -1.15 -12.87 19.80
CA PRO A 253 -1.73 -14.17 19.45
C PRO A 253 -1.81 -15.09 20.68
N THR A 254 -2.92 -14.99 21.41
CA THR A 254 -3.21 -15.89 22.54
C THR A 254 -4.41 -16.79 22.22
N ALA A 255 -4.45 -17.99 22.80
CA ALA A 255 -5.53 -18.94 22.55
C ALA A 255 -6.94 -18.41 22.88
N PRO A 256 -7.18 -17.63 23.97
CA PRO A 256 -8.49 -17.02 24.22
C PRO A 256 -8.90 -16.03 23.13
N ARG A 257 -7.99 -15.10 22.76
CA ARG A 257 -8.24 -14.09 21.73
C ARG A 257 -8.49 -14.72 20.37
N TRP A 258 -7.70 -15.75 20.04
CA TRP A 258 -7.86 -16.55 18.83
C TRP A 258 -9.26 -17.16 18.71
N ARG A 259 -9.74 -17.83 19.76
CA ARG A 259 -11.11 -18.39 19.77
C ARG A 259 -12.18 -17.31 19.66
N ALA A 260 -12.01 -16.18 20.35
CA ALA A 260 -12.95 -15.07 20.27
C ALA A 260 -13.03 -14.49 18.85
N ALA A 261 -11.89 -14.23 18.20
CA ALA A 261 -11.87 -13.75 16.82
C ALA A 261 -12.55 -14.71 15.85
N TRP A 262 -12.26 -16.02 15.95
CA TRP A 262 -12.93 -17.01 15.11
C TRP A 262 -14.44 -17.07 15.34
N LYS A 263 -14.90 -16.87 16.57
CA LYS A 263 -16.34 -16.78 16.87
C LYS A 263 -16.99 -15.57 16.21
N VAL A 264 -16.33 -14.40 16.25
CA VAL A 264 -16.77 -13.19 15.54
C VAL A 264 -16.81 -13.42 14.02
N LEU A 265 -15.72 -13.91 13.43
CA LEU A 265 -15.62 -14.20 11.99
C LEU A 265 -16.65 -15.26 11.54
N GLY A 266 -16.82 -16.33 12.31
CA GLY A 266 -17.81 -17.35 12.06
C GLY A 266 -19.24 -16.83 12.18
N SER A 267 -19.50 -15.92 13.12
CA SER A 267 -20.80 -15.24 13.24
C SER A 267 -21.11 -14.42 11.98
N ALA A 268 -20.15 -13.64 11.49
CA ALA A 268 -20.29 -12.89 10.24
C ALA A 268 -20.57 -13.79 9.03
N ALA A 269 -19.80 -14.87 8.87
CA ALA A 269 -19.99 -15.81 7.76
C ALA A 269 -21.38 -16.48 7.82
N ARG A 270 -21.83 -16.92 9.01
CA ARG A 270 -23.18 -17.50 9.20
C ARG A 270 -24.31 -16.51 8.91
N ALA A 271 -24.06 -15.21 9.12
CA ALA A 271 -25.00 -14.14 8.79
C ALA A 271 -25.01 -13.76 7.30
N GLY A 272 -24.27 -14.46 6.44
CA GLY A 272 -24.18 -14.19 5.01
C GLY A 272 -23.02 -13.29 4.59
N GLY A 273 -22.21 -12.81 5.54
CA GLY A 273 -21.04 -11.95 5.32
C GLY A 273 -19.75 -12.71 5.00
N THR A 274 -19.85 -13.83 4.29
CA THR A 274 -18.73 -14.74 4.04
C THR A 274 -17.64 -14.09 3.17
N ASP A 275 -18.03 -13.28 2.19
CA ASP A 275 -17.15 -12.49 1.33
C ASP A 275 -16.35 -11.44 2.10
N VAL A 276 -17.01 -10.69 3.00
CA VAL A 276 -16.37 -9.65 3.83
C VAL A 276 -15.50 -10.24 4.93
N ALA A 277 -15.80 -11.45 5.41
CA ALA A 277 -15.03 -12.15 6.42
C ALA A 277 -13.81 -12.89 5.87
N THR A 278 -13.79 -13.20 4.57
CA THR A 278 -12.73 -14.00 3.93
C THR A 278 -11.33 -13.41 4.08
N PRO A 279 -11.09 -12.10 3.85
CA PRO A 279 -9.75 -11.52 4.03
C PRO A 279 -9.23 -11.66 5.48
N ALA A 280 -10.07 -11.36 6.47
CA ALA A 280 -9.74 -11.51 7.88
C ALA A 280 -9.45 -12.97 8.25
N MET A 281 -10.25 -13.90 7.71
CA MET A 281 -10.05 -15.34 7.86
C MET A 281 -8.68 -15.77 7.30
N GLN A 282 -8.33 -15.34 6.08
CA GLN A 282 -7.05 -15.66 5.46
C GLN A 282 -5.86 -15.15 6.29
N SER A 283 -5.95 -13.93 6.82
CA SER A 283 -4.92 -13.35 7.69
C SER A 283 -4.73 -14.16 8.98
N LEU A 284 -5.80 -14.68 9.58
CA LEU A 284 -5.68 -15.57 10.74
C LEU A 284 -5.10 -16.92 10.35
N VAL A 285 -5.57 -17.54 9.26
CA VAL A 285 -5.02 -18.83 8.77
C VAL A 285 -3.52 -18.75 8.53
N ALA A 286 -3.02 -17.64 7.99
CA ALA A 286 -1.60 -17.43 7.71
C ALA A 286 -0.69 -17.51 8.94
N ILE A 287 -1.21 -17.21 10.14
CA ILE A 287 -0.45 -17.25 11.40
C ILE A 287 -0.80 -18.45 12.28
N ARG A 288 -1.56 -19.43 11.77
CA ARG A 288 -1.96 -20.60 12.55
C ARG A 288 -0.72 -21.36 13.03
N SER A 289 -0.86 -22.04 14.16
CA SER A 289 0.17 -22.94 14.68
C SER A 289 -0.45 -24.04 15.50
N ALA A 290 0.34 -25.01 15.95
CA ALA A 290 -0.12 -26.04 16.88
C ALA A 290 -0.73 -25.45 18.18
N LYS A 291 -0.32 -24.25 18.59
CA LYS A 291 -0.87 -23.53 19.76
C LYS A 291 -2.17 -22.78 19.45
N LEU A 292 -2.46 -22.54 18.18
CA LEU A 292 -3.61 -21.79 17.67
C LEU A 292 -4.35 -22.64 16.62
N PRO A 293 -4.94 -23.78 17.02
CA PRO A 293 -5.64 -24.65 16.09
C PRO A 293 -6.91 -23.99 15.56
N LEU A 294 -7.34 -24.38 14.35
CA LEU A 294 -8.61 -23.92 13.78
C LEU A 294 -9.77 -24.42 14.66
N PRO A 295 -10.61 -23.52 15.20
CA PRO A 295 -11.77 -23.92 16.00
C PRO A 295 -12.96 -24.30 15.10
N LYS A 296 -14.02 -24.85 15.71
CA LYS A 296 -15.24 -25.24 15.00
C LYS A 296 -15.88 -24.10 14.20
N ASP A 297 -15.78 -22.84 14.66
CA ASP A 297 -16.29 -21.69 13.94
C ASP A 297 -15.71 -21.51 12.53
N PHE A 298 -14.53 -22.09 12.26
CA PHE A 298 -13.96 -22.12 10.91
C PHE A 298 -14.83 -22.91 9.90
N GLU A 299 -15.64 -23.86 10.36
CA GLU A 299 -16.57 -24.63 9.50
C GLU A 299 -17.53 -23.73 8.73
N ALA A 300 -17.83 -22.52 9.24
CA ALA A 300 -18.66 -21.53 8.54
C ALA A 300 -18.07 -21.10 7.18
N PHE A 301 -16.78 -21.30 6.94
CA PHE A 301 -16.08 -20.98 5.70
C PHE A 301 -15.97 -22.17 4.73
N PHE A 302 -16.37 -23.38 5.12
CA PHE A 302 -16.30 -24.57 4.27
C PHE A 302 -16.95 -24.40 2.89
N PRO A 303 -18.11 -23.74 2.75
CA PRO A 303 -18.73 -23.53 1.44
C PRO A 303 -17.82 -22.82 0.42
N ILE A 304 -16.93 -21.91 0.86
CA ILE A 304 -15.95 -21.28 -0.04
C ILE A 304 -14.94 -22.31 -0.53
N PHE A 305 -14.40 -23.13 0.38
CA PHE A 305 -13.39 -24.12 0.03
C PHE A 305 -13.97 -25.22 -0.86
N GLU A 306 -15.23 -25.60 -0.66
CA GLU A 306 -15.95 -26.50 -1.56
C GLU A 306 -16.14 -25.87 -2.95
N ALA A 307 -16.54 -24.61 -3.03
CA ALA A 307 -16.74 -23.90 -4.29
C ALA A 307 -15.46 -23.77 -5.13
N VAL A 308 -14.30 -23.69 -4.48
CA VAL A 308 -12.98 -23.61 -5.14
C VAL A 308 -12.32 -25.00 -5.27
N GLY A 309 -13.02 -26.08 -4.89
CA GLY A 309 -12.56 -27.47 -5.05
C GLY A 309 -11.43 -27.90 -4.11
N ILE A 310 -11.20 -27.15 -3.03
CA ILE A 310 -10.16 -27.40 -2.02
C ILE A 310 -10.62 -28.49 -1.03
N ILE A 311 -11.93 -28.57 -0.77
CA ILE A 311 -12.54 -29.59 0.09
C ILE A 311 -13.60 -30.32 -0.75
N ALA A 312 -13.66 -31.65 -0.64
CA ALA A 312 -14.73 -32.42 -1.27
C ALA A 312 -16.08 -32.00 -0.69
N SER A 313 -17.10 -31.79 -1.54
CA SER A 313 -18.45 -31.46 -1.08
C SER A 313 -18.89 -32.49 -0.04
N VAL A 314 -19.31 -32.02 1.13
CA VAL A 314 -19.74 -32.92 2.21
C VAL A 314 -21.04 -33.62 1.78
N GLY A 315 -20.90 -34.80 1.17
CA GLY A 315 -21.99 -35.75 1.03
C GLY A 315 -22.48 -36.20 2.40
N SER A 316 -23.73 -36.65 2.49
CA SER A 316 -24.55 -36.90 3.68
C SER A 316 -23.98 -37.77 4.82
N ASN A 317 -22.71 -38.18 4.76
CA ASN A 317 -21.99 -38.95 5.78
C ASN A 317 -20.80 -38.15 6.39
N GLY A 318 -21.03 -36.91 6.80
CA GLY A 318 -20.52 -36.34 8.06
C GLY A 318 -19.03 -36.40 8.45
N LYS A 319 -18.06 -36.60 7.53
CA LYS A 319 -16.64 -36.40 7.84
C LYS A 319 -15.86 -35.79 6.66
N PRO A 320 -15.35 -34.55 6.77
CA PRO A 320 -14.40 -34.00 5.82
C PRO A 320 -13.01 -34.65 6.01
N THR A 321 -12.38 -35.07 4.93
CA THR A 321 -10.93 -35.30 4.88
C THR A 321 -10.22 -33.95 4.80
N THR A 322 -9.46 -33.60 5.82
CA THR A 322 -8.76 -32.31 5.92
C THR A 322 -7.67 -32.19 4.84
N GLY A 323 -7.96 -31.44 3.78
CA GLY A 323 -7.00 -31.02 2.74
C GLY A 323 -6.44 -29.61 2.96
N LEU A 324 -6.58 -29.03 4.16
CA LEU A 324 -6.02 -27.71 4.45
C LEU A 324 -4.51 -27.86 4.70
N PRO A 325 -3.65 -27.12 3.97
CA PRO A 325 -2.20 -27.22 4.11
C PRO A 325 -1.79 -26.94 5.56
N SER A 326 -0.97 -27.85 6.12
CA SER A 326 -0.34 -27.82 7.45
C SER A 326 0.29 -26.47 7.76
#